data_AF-A0AAD8JZ90-F1
#
_entry.id   AF-A0AAD8JZ90-F1
#
_cell.length_a   1.000
_cell.length_b   1.000
_cell.length_c   1.000
_cell.angle_alpha   90.00
_cell.angle_beta   90.00
_cell.angle_gamma   90.00
#
_symmetry.space_group_name_H-M   'P 1'
#
loop_
_entity.id
_entity.type
_entity.pdbx_description
1 polymer ?
#
loop_
_entity_poly.entity_id
_entity_poly.type
_entity_poly.pdbx_seq_one_letter_code
_entity_poly.pdbx_strand_id
1 'polypeptide(L)'
;MCNSYWNQTKDPKTKIRDRRRRKERRKTSKKIKEHRTYLDRNRREERNEDEDEDDGAEEDERAAERERGEVRPSEVKDGWTWSEDKDGIYTVASMKKILYNSHSTTGNFCFPWNNWVPKKINIFSWKAVLDRLPTRVAIISQRNIQTTSIMCGLCQAEPETTEHPS
;
A
#
# COMPACT_ATOMS: atom_id res chain seq x y z
N MET A 1 -50.92 -0.47 -13.90
CA MET A 1 -50.56 -0.56 -15.33
C MET A 1 -49.51 0.52 -15.57
N CYS A 2 -48.22 0.24 -15.74
CA CYS A 2 -47.62 -0.36 -16.94
C CYS A 2 -46.21 -0.88 -16.58
N ASN A 3 -45.98 -2.17 -16.73
CA ASN A 3 -44.64 -2.75 -16.75
C ASN A 3 -44.56 -3.68 -17.96
N SER A 4 -44.25 -3.12 -19.13
CA SER A 4 -44.29 -3.87 -20.40
C SER A 4 -43.25 -3.39 -21.41
N TYR A 5 -42.03 -3.08 -20.96
CA TYR A 5 -40.98 -2.64 -21.89
C TYR A 5 -39.63 -3.29 -21.64
N TRP A 6 -39.58 -4.62 -21.61
CA TRP A 6 -38.33 -5.32 -21.89
C TRP A 6 -38.60 -6.62 -22.66
N ASN A 7 -38.73 -6.49 -23.97
CA ASN A 7 -38.39 -7.55 -24.92
C ASN A 7 -37.99 -6.91 -26.27
N GLN A 8 -37.03 -6.00 -26.25
CA GLN A 8 -36.33 -5.62 -27.49
C GLN A 8 -35.29 -6.69 -27.79
N THR A 9 -35.51 -7.43 -28.89
CA THR A 9 -34.56 -8.41 -29.38
C THR A 9 -33.26 -7.68 -29.73
N LYS A 10 -32.13 -8.12 -29.15
CA LYS A 10 -30.81 -7.51 -29.42
C LYS A 10 -30.55 -7.47 -30.93
N ASP A 11 -30.16 -6.30 -31.43
CA ASP A 11 -29.81 -6.07 -32.83
C ASP A 11 -28.76 -7.09 -33.32
N PRO A 12 -28.86 -7.60 -34.57
CA PRO A 12 -27.94 -8.61 -35.11
C PRO A 12 -26.45 -8.25 -34.99
N LYS A 13 -26.07 -6.97 -35.18
CA LYS A 13 -24.69 -6.49 -35.06
C LYS A 13 -24.19 -6.59 -33.62
N THR A 14 -25.06 -6.30 -32.64
CA THR A 14 -24.71 -6.44 -31.22
C THR A 14 -24.51 -7.90 -30.82
N LYS A 15 -25.32 -8.83 -31.35
CA LYS A 15 -25.16 -10.28 -31.13
C LYS A 15 -23.84 -10.80 -31.70
N ILE A 16 -23.42 -10.33 -32.88
CA ILE A 16 -22.14 -10.71 -33.51
C ILE A 16 -20.96 -10.17 -32.69
N ARG A 17 -21.01 -8.89 -32.27
CA ARG A 17 -19.99 -8.28 -31.41
C ARG A 17 -19.84 -9.00 -30.07
N ASP A 18 -20.95 -9.34 -29.43
CA ASP A 18 -20.97 -10.10 -28.17
C ASP A 18 -20.39 -11.51 -28.35
N ARG A 19 -20.66 -12.17 -29.49
CA ARG A 19 -20.05 -13.46 -29.83
C ARG A 19 -18.53 -13.34 -30.01
N ARG A 20 -18.04 -12.33 -30.72
CA ARG A 20 -16.59 -12.07 -30.88
C ARG A 20 -15.92 -11.82 -29.52
N ARG A 21 -16.51 -10.94 -28.68
CA ARG A 21 -16.00 -10.65 -27.33
C ARG A 21 -15.96 -11.90 -26.43
N ARG A 22 -16.98 -12.78 -26.51
CA ARG A 22 -16.97 -14.06 -25.79
C ARG A 22 -15.86 -15.00 -26.27
N LYS A 23 -15.59 -15.07 -27.58
CA LYS A 23 -14.49 -15.87 -28.14
C LYS A 23 -13.13 -15.35 -27.66
N GLU A 24 -12.92 -14.03 -27.67
CA GLU A 24 -11.67 -13.43 -27.18
C GLU A 24 -11.48 -13.67 -25.68
N ARG A 25 -12.54 -13.51 -24.86
CA ARG A 25 -12.49 -13.86 -23.42
C ARG A 25 -12.13 -15.32 -23.16
N ARG A 26 -12.62 -16.24 -24.00
CA ARG A 26 -12.27 -17.67 -23.90
C ARG A 26 -10.81 -17.91 -24.25
N LYS A 27 -10.29 -17.26 -25.29
CA LYS A 27 -8.88 -17.34 -25.68
C LYS A 27 -7.96 -16.80 -24.58
N THR A 28 -8.24 -15.60 -24.06
CA THR A 28 -7.43 -15.02 -22.98
C THR A 28 -7.51 -15.85 -21.71
N SER A 29 -8.70 -16.34 -21.33
CA SER A 29 -8.84 -17.23 -20.18
C SER A 29 -8.05 -18.54 -20.36
N LYS A 30 -8.02 -19.11 -21.58
CA LYS A 30 -7.23 -20.31 -21.87
C LYS A 30 -5.72 -20.03 -21.72
N LYS A 31 -5.24 -18.92 -22.29
CA LYS A 31 -3.83 -18.49 -22.19
C LYS A 31 -3.40 -18.25 -20.74
N ILE A 32 -4.25 -17.64 -19.92
CA ILE A 32 -3.97 -17.43 -18.49
C ILE A 32 -3.87 -18.76 -17.74
N LYS A 33 -4.77 -19.71 -18.02
CA LYS A 33 -4.72 -21.04 -17.40
C LYS A 33 -3.45 -21.79 -17.77
N GLU A 34 -3.07 -21.78 -19.05
CA GLU A 34 -1.83 -22.41 -19.54
C GLU A 34 -0.59 -21.80 -18.88
N HIS A 35 -0.52 -20.48 -18.77
CA HIS A 35 0.58 -19.81 -18.08
C HIS A 35 0.64 -20.17 -16.59
N ARG A 36 -0.51 -20.24 -15.91
CA ARG A 36 -0.57 -20.66 -14.50
C ARG A 36 -0.07 -22.09 -14.32
N THR A 37 -0.48 -23.02 -15.20
CA THR A 37 0.00 -24.40 -15.15
C THR A 37 1.48 -24.53 -15.41
N TYR A 38 2.05 -23.69 -16.29
CA TYR A 38 3.50 -23.64 -16.52
C TYR A 38 4.25 -23.20 -15.26
N LEU A 39 3.82 -22.10 -14.63
CA LEU A 39 4.44 -21.61 -13.39
C LEU A 39 4.30 -22.60 -12.23
N ASP A 40 3.14 -23.25 -12.09
CA ASP A 40 2.90 -24.26 -11.07
C ASP A 40 3.76 -25.52 -11.30
N ARG A 41 4.16 -25.81 -12.55
CA ARG A 41 5.09 -26.90 -12.88
C ARG A 41 6.53 -26.50 -12.56
N ASN A 42 6.97 -25.32 -13.00
CA ASN A 42 8.31 -24.81 -12.73
C ASN A 42 8.61 -24.74 -11.22
N ARG A 43 7.64 -24.29 -10.42
CA ARG A 43 7.76 -24.25 -8.95
C ARG A 43 7.90 -25.65 -8.32
N ARG A 44 7.31 -26.69 -8.92
CA ARG A 44 7.48 -28.08 -8.44
C ARG A 44 8.84 -28.63 -8.83
N GLU A 45 9.32 -28.29 -10.02
CA GLU A 45 10.66 -28.65 -10.50
C GLU A 45 11.72 -28.00 -9.60
N GLU A 46 11.61 -26.69 -9.31
CA GLU A 46 12.48 -25.98 -8.34
C GLU A 46 12.46 -26.64 -6.95
N ARG A 47 11.28 -26.99 -6.43
CA ARG A 47 11.17 -27.68 -5.11
C ARG A 47 11.87 -29.05 -5.10
N ASN A 48 11.84 -29.77 -6.22
CA ASN A 48 12.46 -31.10 -6.30
C ASN A 48 13.99 -31.00 -6.45
N GLU A 49 14.52 -29.87 -6.90
CA GLU A 49 15.97 -29.61 -6.99
C GLU A 49 16.57 -29.23 -5.63
N ASP A 50 15.75 -28.79 -4.67
CA ASP A 50 16.17 -28.42 -3.30
C ASP A 50 16.30 -29.63 -2.34
N GLU A 51 15.95 -30.86 -2.76
CA GLU A 51 15.93 -32.05 -1.87
C GLU A 51 17.28 -32.82 -1.80
N ASP A 52 18.34 -32.39 -2.48
CA ASP A 52 19.62 -33.12 -2.56
C ASP A 52 20.85 -32.43 -1.89
N GLU A 53 20.67 -31.36 -1.12
CA GLU A 53 21.77 -30.74 -0.35
C GLU A 53 21.32 -30.25 1.04
N ASP A 54 21.30 -31.12 2.07
CA ASP A 54 21.43 -30.65 3.46
C ASP A 54 21.78 -31.76 4.48
N ASP A 55 23.04 -32.22 4.49
CA ASP A 55 23.58 -33.03 5.59
C ASP A 55 24.29 -32.15 6.66
N GLY A 56 24.15 -30.81 6.59
CA GLY A 56 24.94 -29.86 7.39
C GLY A 56 24.16 -29.00 8.37
N ALA A 57 22.90 -28.66 8.08
CA ALA A 57 22.12 -27.76 8.95
C ALA A 57 21.53 -28.46 10.17
N GLU A 58 21.42 -29.80 10.18
CA GLU A 58 20.82 -30.53 11.31
C GLU A 58 21.73 -30.49 12.56
N GLU A 59 23.05 -30.39 12.39
CA GLU A 59 23.98 -30.28 13.52
C GLU A 59 23.98 -28.87 14.14
N ASP A 60 23.87 -27.82 13.31
CA ASP A 60 23.76 -26.43 13.78
C ASP A 60 22.42 -26.16 14.46
N GLU A 61 21.32 -26.75 13.97
CA GLU A 61 20.01 -26.68 14.63
C GLU A 61 20.04 -27.40 16.00
N ARG A 62 20.70 -28.56 16.08
CA ARG A 62 20.93 -29.29 17.35
C ARG A 62 21.90 -28.59 18.31
N ALA A 63 22.80 -27.74 17.80
CA ALA A 63 23.65 -26.87 18.62
C ALA A 63 22.84 -25.69 19.17
N ALA A 64 22.00 -25.07 18.35
CA ALA A 64 21.09 -24.00 18.76
C ALA A 64 20.01 -24.47 19.75
N GLU A 65 19.57 -25.73 19.67
CA GLU A 65 18.66 -26.32 20.67
C GLU A 65 19.36 -26.62 22.00
N ARG A 66 20.65 -26.98 22.00
CA ARG A 66 21.42 -27.16 23.26
C ARG A 66 21.67 -25.86 24.00
N GLU A 67 21.76 -24.73 23.29
CA GLU A 67 21.96 -23.40 23.88
C GLU A 67 20.66 -22.71 24.30
N ARG A 68 19.49 -23.20 23.85
CA ARG A 68 18.20 -22.77 24.38
C ARG A 68 18.01 -23.35 25.78
N GLY A 69 18.57 -22.66 26.77
CA GLY A 69 18.26 -22.88 28.17
C GLY A 69 16.75 -22.96 28.39
N GLU A 70 16.32 -23.82 29.31
CA GLU A 70 14.93 -24.09 29.61
C GLU A 70 14.17 -22.79 29.94
N VAL A 71 13.40 -22.29 28.96
CA VAL A 71 12.52 -21.13 29.15
C VAL A 71 11.33 -21.62 29.96
N ARG A 72 11.42 -21.48 31.28
CA ARG A 72 10.26 -21.66 32.15
C ARG A 72 9.29 -20.51 31.92
N PRO A 73 8.10 -20.74 31.36
CA PRO A 73 7.08 -19.70 31.26
C PRO A 73 6.75 -19.24 32.67
N SER A 74 6.74 -17.94 32.92
CA SER A 74 6.21 -17.45 34.19
C SER A 74 4.74 -17.83 34.29
N GLU A 75 4.29 -18.33 35.44
CA GLU A 75 2.86 -18.54 35.71
C GLU A 75 2.06 -17.22 35.78
N VAL A 76 2.78 -16.09 35.73
CA VAL A 76 2.20 -14.76 35.60
C VAL A 76 1.63 -14.60 34.18
N LYS A 77 0.36 -14.22 34.10
CA LYS A 77 -0.25 -13.83 32.82
C LYS A 77 0.50 -12.66 32.21
N ASP A 78 0.97 -12.84 30.98
CA ASP A 78 1.46 -11.73 30.17
C ASP A 78 0.34 -10.70 29.93
N GLY A 79 0.70 -9.42 30.07
CA GLY A 79 -0.20 -8.29 29.93
C GLY A 79 0.48 -7.13 29.22
N TRP A 80 -0.29 -6.38 28.44
CA TRP A 80 0.17 -5.14 27.83
C TRP A 80 0.06 -4.01 28.86
N THR A 81 1.21 -3.40 29.17
CA THR A 81 1.30 -2.26 30.08
C THR A 81 1.70 -1.02 29.32
N TRP A 82 0.99 0.09 29.54
CA TRP A 82 1.31 1.38 28.98
C TRP A 82 2.36 2.10 29.84
N SER A 83 3.59 2.23 29.35
CA SER A 83 4.74 2.75 30.13
C SER A 83 4.63 4.23 30.53
N GLU A 84 3.78 4.99 29.86
CA GLU A 84 3.66 6.44 30.04
C GLU A 84 2.61 6.83 31.09
N ASP A 85 1.89 5.85 31.65
CA ASP A 85 0.96 6.06 32.77
C ASP A 85 1.40 5.22 33.97
N LYS A 86 1.30 5.78 35.18
CA LYS A 86 1.76 5.14 36.42
C LYS A 86 0.96 3.88 36.75
N ASP A 87 -0.31 3.88 36.33
CA ASP A 87 -1.22 2.76 36.52
C ASP A 87 -1.02 1.69 35.43
N GLY A 88 -0.16 1.94 34.43
CA GLY A 88 0.09 1.01 33.34
C GLY A 88 -1.08 0.85 32.37
N ILE A 89 -2.12 1.67 32.50
CA ILE A 89 -3.35 1.59 31.71
C ILE A 89 -3.26 2.54 30.52
N TYR A 90 -3.59 2.01 29.34
CA TYR A 90 -3.74 2.86 28.16
C TYR A 90 -5.02 3.70 28.28
N THR A 91 -4.86 5.02 28.20
CA THR A 91 -5.99 5.94 28.10
C THR A 91 -5.79 6.90 26.93
N VAL A 92 -6.89 7.31 26.29
CA VAL A 92 -6.84 8.33 25.23
C VAL A 92 -6.31 9.65 25.78
N ALA A 93 -6.52 9.93 27.07
CA ALA A 93 -6.02 11.13 27.74
C ALA A 93 -4.49 11.10 27.89
N SER A 94 -3.90 9.98 28.34
CA SER A 94 -2.44 9.85 28.46
C SER A 94 -1.77 9.96 27.08
N MET A 95 -2.31 9.30 26.05
CA MET A 95 -1.81 9.42 24.68
C MET A 95 -1.92 10.84 24.14
N LYS A 96 -3.04 11.53 24.34
CA LYS A 96 -3.21 12.94 23.93
C LYS A 96 -2.16 13.83 24.59
N LYS A 97 -1.90 13.67 25.89
CA LYS A 97 -0.91 14.47 26.62
C LYS A 97 0.49 14.31 26.03
N ILE A 98 0.87 13.09 25.66
CA ILE A 98 2.15 12.81 25.01
C ILE A 98 2.22 13.51 23.65
N LEU A 99 1.17 13.41 22.83
CA LEU A 99 1.10 14.07 21.54
C LEU A 99 1.21 15.60 21.68
N TYR A 100 0.47 16.21 22.60
CA TYR A 100 0.55 17.65 22.84
C TYR A 100 1.94 18.10 23.30
N ASN A 101 2.59 17.34 24.20
CA ASN A 101 3.93 17.66 24.67
C ASN A 101 5.00 17.44 23.59
N SER A 102 4.84 16.46 22.70
CA SER A 102 5.79 16.19 21.61
C SER A 102 5.65 17.14 20.43
N HIS A 103 4.49 17.79 20.26
CA HIS A 103 4.26 18.77 19.21
C HIS A 103 5.00 20.12 19.40
N SER A 104 5.83 20.28 20.44
CA SER A 104 6.54 21.53 20.72
C SER A 104 7.85 21.74 19.93
N THR A 105 8.29 20.79 19.11
CA THR A 105 9.64 20.82 18.50
C THR A 105 9.70 21.08 17.00
N THR A 106 8.55 21.21 16.31
CA THR A 106 8.56 21.61 14.89
C THR A 106 8.26 23.10 14.82
N GLY A 107 9.20 23.90 14.29
CA GLY A 107 9.15 25.37 14.28
C GLY A 107 7.76 25.93 13.97
N ASN A 108 7.39 26.98 14.69
CA ASN A 108 6.06 27.60 14.80
C ASN A 108 5.49 28.18 13.48
N PHE A 109 5.45 27.40 12.41
CA PHE A 109 4.77 27.80 11.18
C PHE A 109 3.26 27.60 11.35
N CYS A 110 2.59 28.68 11.75
CA CYS A 110 1.13 28.74 11.78
C CYS A 110 0.62 29.23 10.43
N PHE A 111 -0.06 28.37 9.68
CA PHE A 111 -0.68 28.75 8.42
C PHE A 111 -2.00 29.50 8.69
N PRO A 112 -2.16 30.74 8.20
CA PRO A 112 -3.39 31.50 8.39
C PRO A 112 -4.51 30.91 7.52
N TRP A 113 -5.55 30.38 8.17
CA TRP A 113 -6.73 29.86 7.47
C TRP A 113 -7.60 31.00 6.97
N ASN A 114 -7.83 31.08 5.66
CA ASN A 114 -8.72 32.07 5.08
C ASN A 114 -10.16 31.52 5.00
N ASN A 115 -11.06 32.03 5.83
CA ASN A 115 -12.46 31.58 5.86
C ASN A 115 -13.28 31.96 4.62
N TRP A 116 -12.75 32.84 3.76
CA TRP A 116 -13.42 33.27 2.53
C TRP A 116 -13.26 32.27 1.39
N VAL A 117 -12.29 31.35 1.48
CA VAL A 117 -12.06 30.34 0.46
C VAL A 117 -12.56 28.97 0.93
N PRO A 118 -13.00 28.09 0.01
CA PRO A 118 -13.30 26.71 0.34
C PRO A 118 -12.15 26.01 1.06
N LYS A 119 -12.47 25.13 2.01
CA LYS A 119 -11.49 24.36 2.81
C LYS A 119 -10.43 23.66 1.94
N LYS A 120 -10.82 23.17 0.75
CA LYS A 120 -9.90 22.53 -0.20
C LYS A 120 -8.76 23.45 -0.64
N ILE A 121 -9.06 24.74 -0.85
CA ILE A 121 -8.06 25.74 -1.26
C ILE A 121 -7.11 26.00 -0.10
N ASN A 122 -7.62 26.20 1.12
CA ASN A 122 -6.76 26.37 2.29
C ASN A 122 -5.83 25.17 2.52
N ILE A 123 -6.34 23.94 2.38
CA ILE A 123 -5.51 22.73 2.50
C ILE A 123 -4.43 22.68 1.41
N PHE A 124 -4.78 23.07 0.18
CA PHE A 124 -3.81 23.15 -0.92
C PHE A 124 -2.72 24.19 -0.60
N SER A 125 -3.10 25.39 -0.21
CA SER A 125 -2.17 26.45 0.18
C SER A 125 -1.29 26.06 1.38
N TRP A 126 -1.87 25.44 2.41
CA TRP A 126 -1.11 24.92 3.56
C TRP A 126 -0.06 23.89 3.14
N LYS A 127 -0.42 22.97 2.24
CA LYS A 127 0.52 22.00 1.67
C LYS A 127 1.59 22.67 0.81
N ALA A 128 1.23 23.69 0.04
CA ALA A 128 2.15 24.44 -0.81
C ALA A 128 3.22 25.16 0.02
N VAL A 129 2.81 25.89 1.07
CA VAL A 129 3.78 26.62 1.92
C VAL A 129 4.70 25.68 2.71
N LEU A 130 4.25 24.45 2.98
CA LEU A 130 5.09 23.44 3.61
C LEU A 130 5.97 22.65 2.62
N ASP A 131 5.95 22.98 1.32
CA ASP A 131 6.57 22.18 0.24
C ASP A 131 6.17 20.68 0.28
N ARG A 132 4.91 20.42 0.64
CA ARG A 132 4.30 19.09 0.77
C ARG A 132 3.30 18.76 -0.34
N LEU A 133 3.36 19.46 -1.46
CA LEU A 133 2.59 19.07 -2.64
C LEU A 133 3.18 17.79 -3.24
N PRO A 134 2.34 16.84 -3.70
CA PRO A 134 2.79 15.60 -4.29
C PRO A 134 3.26 15.82 -5.74
N THR A 135 4.24 16.69 -5.93
CA THR A 135 4.82 16.95 -7.25
C THR A 135 5.77 15.80 -7.61
N ARG A 136 5.96 15.52 -8.90
CA ARG A 136 6.86 14.42 -9.32
C ARG A 136 8.27 14.57 -8.75
N VAL A 137 8.81 15.79 -8.71
CA VAL A 137 10.13 16.05 -8.11
C VAL A 137 10.12 15.75 -6.60
N ALA A 138 9.08 16.16 -5.87
CA ALA A 138 8.97 15.89 -4.43
C ALA A 138 8.76 14.40 -4.13
N ILE A 139 8.04 13.67 -5.00
CA ILE A 139 7.79 12.23 -4.84
C ILE A 139 9.10 11.43 -4.95
N ILE A 140 9.94 11.74 -5.94
CA ILE A 140 11.24 11.07 -6.08
C ILE A 140 12.15 11.44 -4.91
N SER A 141 12.31 12.74 -4.63
CA SER A 141 13.29 13.22 -3.66
C SER A 141 12.94 12.89 -2.20
N GLN A 142 11.67 12.99 -1.80
CA GLN A 142 11.27 12.85 -0.40
C GLN A 142 10.74 11.45 -0.06
N ARG A 143 10.26 10.69 -1.04
CA ARG A 143 9.59 9.40 -0.80
C ARG A 143 10.26 8.22 -1.46
N ASN A 144 11.32 8.45 -2.25
CA ASN A 144 12.08 7.43 -2.96
C ASN A 144 11.18 6.51 -3.81
N ILE A 145 10.06 7.04 -4.32
CA ILE A 145 9.13 6.32 -5.18
C ILE A 145 9.59 6.55 -6.62
N GLN A 146 9.90 5.45 -7.32
CA GLN A 146 10.35 5.50 -8.71
C GLN A 146 9.20 5.89 -9.63
N THR A 147 9.32 7.06 -10.27
CA THR A 147 8.39 7.53 -11.32
C THR A 147 9.10 7.56 -12.66
N THR A 148 8.37 7.32 -13.75
CA THR A 148 8.93 7.20 -15.10
C THR A 148 9.55 8.48 -15.65
N SER A 149 9.11 9.65 -15.18
CA SER A 149 9.65 10.96 -15.56
C SER A 149 9.28 12.01 -14.53
N ILE A 150 10.18 12.98 -14.30
CA ILE A 150 9.95 14.18 -13.47
C ILE A 150 9.24 15.30 -14.21
N MET A 151 9.08 15.19 -15.52
CA MET A 151 8.50 16.24 -16.35
C MET A 151 7.01 16.39 -16.08
N CYS A 152 6.53 17.63 -16.09
CA CYS A 152 5.12 17.95 -15.90
C CYS A 152 4.26 17.26 -16.95
N GLY A 153 3.18 16.61 -16.50
CA GLY A 153 2.26 15.90 -17.38
C GLY A 153 1.45 16.81 -18.31
N LEU A 154 1.34 18.11 -17.97
CA LEU A 154 0.60 19.09 -18.76
C LEU A 154 1.45 19.74 -19.83
N CYS A 155 2.58 20.35 -19.45
CA CYS A 155 3.41 21.11 -20.38
C CYS A 155 4.49 20.24 -21.05
N GLN A 156 4.92 19.15 -20.42
CA GLN A 156 5.99 18.24 -20.85
C GLN A 156 7.36 18.92 -21.13
N ALA A 157 7.51 20.18 -20.74
CA ALA A 157 8.70 20.99 -21.00
C ALA A 157 9.54 21.25 -19.75
N GLU A 158 8.88 21.36 -18.59
CA GLU A 158 9.52 21.69 -17.32
C GLU A 158 9.27 20.58 -16.27
N PRO A 159 10.19 20.40 -15.30
CA PRO A 159 9.98 19.48 -14.20
C PRO A 159 8.79 19.94 -13.33
N GLU A 160 8.00 18.98 -12.85
CA GLU A 160 6.86 19.26 -11.98
C GLU A 160 7.36 19.57 -10.56
N THR A 161 7.35 20.85 -10.20
CA THR A 161 7.81 21.39 -8.90
C THR A 161 6.67 22.09 -8.17
N THR A 162 6.90 22.57 -6.94
CA THR A 162 5.88 23.32 -6.19
C THR A 162 5.52 24.65 -6.85
N GLU A 163 6.46 25.25 -7.58
CA GLU A 163 6.27 26.45 -8.41
C GLU A 163 5.64 26.12 -9.78
N HIS A 164 5.77 24.88 -10.25
CA HIS A 164 5.17 24.36 -11.49
C HIS A 164 4.27 23.13 -11.23
N PRO A 165 3.13 23.30 -10.54
CA PRO A 165 2.20 22.20 -10.27
C PRO A 165 1.45 21.80 -11.55
N SER A 166 1.32 20.48 -11.78
CA SER A 166 0.48 19.88 -12.82
C SER A 166 -1.01 19.96 -12.53
#